data_AF-A0AAU9EUS3-F1
#
_entry.id   AF-A0AAU9EUS3-F1
#
_cell.length_a   1.000
_cell.length_b   1.000
_cell.length_c   1.000
_cell.angle_alpha   90.00
_cell.angle_beta   90.00
_cell.angle_gamma   90.00
#
_symmetry.space_group_name_H-M   'P 1'
#
loop_
_entity.id
_entity.type
_entity.pdbx_description
1 polymer ?
#
loop_
_entity_poly.entity_id
_entity_poly.type
_entity_poly.pdbx_seq_one_letter_code
_entity_poly.pdbx_strand_id
1 'polypeptide(L)'
;MRSFSKLDRLLLGLLALVLLSLFALAISLPLYGHDIAEHSKSAAIIAQAKDFSVYPLHGYKGVFTQAKHPPTVIGLWVWQYFFYLRDSYDQTLLGKLISPSVALLTCLALIGFAEKRRQTLAILGSIVLLCTPLMYTNVASSHVDINRGATYLGAALWLLLCLRSPSWPLAIMTGLAIGLAARVHLSSLVIGPLLATSYLAIAVFRKGFKWSALKSDVAICSLMALAALAVCGFDYVRMLYIYGKNVVSTEEGFSVVANSGINYRAYVEIVRNIHGIPQKIFNGLLKGFTDIELMGLTYWLALVGVLVLAIRRRFDTQLAVFMLQFLFFLILLALAVLFSFDLLLKNSRYYLMFQPFVAVLACAALEPLYEKNTEI
;
A
#
# COMPACT_ATOMS: atom_id res chain seq x y z
N MET A 1 11.49 29.55 -2.07
CA MET A 1 11.77 28.17 -2.55
C MET A 1 12.78 27.54 -1.60
N ARG A 2 12.63 26.27 -1.21
CA ARG A 2 13.59 25.59 -0.31
C ARG A 2 14.87 25.28 -1.10
N SER A 3 16.04 25.64 -0.59
CA SER A 3 17.32 25.25 -1.21
C SER A 3 17.72 23.83 -0.76
N PHE A 4 17.95 22.95 -1.72
CA PHE A 4 18.48 21.61 -1.48
C PHE A 4 19.99 21.66 -1.23
N SER A 5 20.51 20.84 -0.32
CA SER A 5 21.95 20.71 -0.10
C SER A 5 22.66 20.09 -1.33
N LYS A 6 24.00 20.10 -1.36
CA LYS A 6 24.76 19.39 -2.42
C LYS A 6 24.45 17.89 -2.40
N LEU A 7 24.35 17.29 -1.21
CA LEU A 7 24.00 15.88 -1.05
C LEU A 7 22.58 15.59 -1.52
N ASP A 8 21.59 16.42 -1.15
CA ASP A 8 20.21 16.21 -1.60
C ASP A 8 20.10 16.23 -3.12
N ARG A 9 20.84 17.14 -3.79
CA ARG A 9 20.89 17.19 -5.26
C ARG A 9 21.49 15.92 -5.87
N LEU A 10 22.56 15.39 -5.29
CA LEU A 10 23.15 14.11 -5.71
C LEU A 10 22.15 12.96 -5.55
N LEU A 11 21.50 12.88 -4.40
CA LEU A 11 20.51 11.84 -4.10
C LEU A 11 19.27 11.95 -4.99
N LEU A 12 18.81 13.18 -5.30
CA LEU A 12 17.74 13.41 -6.27
C LEU A 12 18.14 12.96 -7.68
N GLY A 13 19.40 13.18 -8.08
CA GLY A 13 19.95 12.65 -9.33
C GLY A 13 19.91 11.12 -9.36
N LEU A 14 20.34 10.46 -8.27
CA LEU A 14 20.27 9.00 -8.15
C LEU A 14 18.82 8.49 -8.19
N LEU A 15 17.91 9.14 -7.47
CA LEU A 15 16.48 8.80 -7.48
C LEU A 15 15.88 8.95 -8.88
N ALA A 16 16.25 10.00 -9.61
CA ALA A 16 15.82 10.20 -10.99
C ALA A 16 16.32 9.08 -11.91
N LEU A 17 17.58 8.65 -11.76
CA LEU A 17 18.11 7.50 -12.51
C LEU A 17 17.36 6.19 -12.21
N VAL A 18 17.05 5.92 -10.93
CA VAL A 18 16.23 4.75 -10.55
C VAL A 18 14.85 4.82 -11.19
N LEU A 19 14.16 5.96 -11.12
CA LEU A 19 12.86 6.16 -11.74
C LEU A 19 12.94 5.99 -13.26
N LEU A 20 13.91 6.60 -13.94
CA LEU A 20 14.12 6.45 -15.38
C LEU A 20 14.31 4.97 -15.77
N SER A 21 15.06 4.21 -14.97
CA SER A 21 15.22 2.77 -15.19
C SER A 21 13.89 2.01 -15.09
N LEU A 22 13.03 2.36 -14.12
CA LEU A 22 11.71 1.75 -13.96
C LEU A 22 10.76 2.09 -15.12
N PHE A 23 10.79 3.33 -15.61
CA PHE A 23 10.05 3.73 -16.80
C PHE A 23 10.54 2.97 -18.04
N ALA A 24 11.86 2.87 -18.24
CA ALA A 24 12.43 2.13 -19.36
C ALA A 24 12.03 0.64 -19.30
N LEU A 25 12.17 -0.01 -18.14
CA LEU A 25 11.79 -1.40 -17.96
C LEU A 25 10.29 -1.63 -18.17
N ALA A 26 9.43 -0.76 -17.64
CA ALA A 26 7.98 -0.89 -17.82
C ALA A 26 7.58 -0.81 -19.30
N ILE A 27 8.25 0.03 -20.10
CA ILE A 27 8.02 0.11 -21.54
C ILE A 27 8.53 -1.17 -22.24
N SER A 28 9.75 -1.59 -21.92
CA SER A 28 10.45 -2.69 -22.61
C SER A 28 9.92 -4.08 -22.28
N LEU A 29 9.47 -4.31 -21.05
CA LEU A 29 8.99 -5.63 -20.63
C LEU A 29 7.57 -5.89 -21.14
N PRO A 30 7.23 -7.10 -21.59
CA PRO A 30 5.84 -7.47 -21.88
C PRO A 30 4.99 -7.40 -20.61
N LEU A 31 3.67 -7.33 -20.74
CA LEU A 31 2.82 -7.57 -19.56
C LEU A 31 2.95 -9.04 -19.17
N TYR A 32 3.40 -9.29 -17.94
CA TYR A 32 3.47 -10.64 -17.38
C TYR A 32 2.89 -10.63 -15.97
N GLY A 33 2.38 -11.79 -15.55
CA GLY A 33 1.70 -11.95 -14.27
C GLY A 33 0.18 -11.92 -14.41
N HIS A 34 -0.46 -12.81 -13.64
CA HIS A 34 -1.89 -13.05 -13.68
C HIS A 34 -2.71 -11.77 -13.44
N ASP A 35 -2.46 -11.06 -12.33
CA ASP A 35 -3.27 -9.89 -11.92
C ASP A 35 -3.19 -8.75 -12.95
N ILE A 36 -2.03 -8.54 -13.56
CA ILE A 36 -1.83 -7.48 -14.56
C ILE A 36 -2.56 -7.81 -15.86
N ALA A 37 -2.45 -9.06 -16.32
CA ALA A 37 -3.17 -9.52 -17.50
C ALA A 37 -4.69 -9.45 -17.29
N GLU A 38 -5.17 -9.83 -16.10
CA GLU A 38 -6.59 -9.70 -15.71
C GLU A 38 -7.03 -8.23 -15.75
N HIS A 39 -6.31 -7.30 -15.11
CA HIS A 39 -6.65 -5.88 -15.14
C HIS A 39 -6.66 -5.29 -16.55
N SER A 40 -5.64 -5.60 -17.37
CA SER A 40 -5.55 -5.15 -18.77
C SER A 40 -6.75 -5.64 -19.58
N LYS A 41 -7.10 -6.94 -19.44
CA LYS A 41 -8.22 -7.54 -20.17
C LYS A 41 -9.56 -6.99 -19.71
N SER A 42 -9.76 -6.84 -18.40
CA SER A 42 -10.96 -6.22 -17.83
C SER A 42 -11.15 -4.81 -18.34
N ALA A 43 -10.08 -4.01 -18.34
CA ALA A 43 -10.13 -2.64 -18.82
C ALA A 43 -10.46 -2.57 -20.32
N ALA A 44 -9.92 -3.48 -21.14
CA ALA A 44 -10.26 -3.55 -22.57
C ALA A 44 -11.76 -3.84 -22.76
N ILE A 45 -12.32 -4.79 -22.01
CA ILE A 45 -13.74 -5.16 -22.09
C ILE A 45 -14.64 -4.00 -21.67
N ILE A 46 -14.31 -3.32 -20.57
CA ILE A 46 -15.06 -2.14 -20.11
C ILE A 46 -15.00 -1.01 -21.15
N ALA A 47 -13.82 -0.75 -21.72
CA ALA A 47 -13.65 0.26 -22.75
C ALA A 47 -14.43 -0.07 -24.04
N GLN A 48 -14.49 -1.35 -24.44
CA GLN A 48 -15.32 -1.82 -25.55
C GLN A 48 -16.81 -1.66 -25.27
N ALA A 49 -17.26 -1.99 -24.06
CA ALA A 49 -18.65 -1.85 -23.64
C ALA A 49 -19.07 -0.38 -23.49
N LYS A 50 -18.11 0.54 -23.30
CA LYS A 50 -18.33 1.94 -22.93
C LYS A 50 -19.22 2.09 -21.69
N ASP A 51 -19.20 1.09 -20.82
CA ASP A 51 -20.04 1.01 -19.65
C ASP A 51 -19.26 0.32 -18.53
N PHE A 52 -19.13 1.00 -17.39
CA PHE A 52 -18.45 0.47 -16.22
C PHE A 52 -19.33 -0.49 -15.42
N SER A 53 -20.65 -0.49 -15.65
CA SER A 53 -21.62 -1.36 -14.96
C SER A 53 -21.34 -2.85 -15.22
N VAL A 54 -20.70 -3.18 -16.34
CA VAL A 54 -20.30 -4.55 -16.72
C VAL A 54 -19.30 -5.17 -15.73
N TYR A 55 -18.62 -4.36 -14.91
CA TYR A 55 -17.75 -4.87 -13.85
C TYR A 55 -18.55 -5.18 -12.57
N PRO A 56 -18.34 -6.34 -11.93
CA PRO A 56 -17.36 -7.39 -12.25
C PRO A 56 -17.77 -8.26 -13.45
N LEU A 57 -16.78 -8.71 -14.24
CA LEU A 57 -17.03 -9.55 -15.44
C LEU A 57 -17.34 -10.99 -15.02
N HIS A 58 -18.60 -11.24 -14.68
CA HIS A 58 -19.10 -12.57 -14.33
C HIS A 58 -19.85 -13.17 -15.53
N GLY A 59 -19.21 -14.07 -16.28
CA GLY A 59 -19.81 -14.73 -17.44
C GLY A 59 -19.88 -13.87 -18.70
N TYR A 60 -19.35 -12.64 -18.67
CA TYR A 60 -19.33 -11.75 -19.83
C TYR A 60 -18.38 -12.32 -20.89
N LYS A 61 -18.94 -12.80 -22.02
CA LYS A 61 -18.22 -13.48 -23.11
C LYS A 61 -17.35 -14.66 -22.61
N GLY A 62 -17.83 -15.40 -21.59
CA GLY A 62 -17.10 -16.52 -21.00
C GLY A 62 -15.91 -16.14 -20.12
N VAL A 63 -15.68 -14.84 -19.90
CA VAL A 63 -14.68 -14.36 -18.95
C VAL A 63 -15.27 -14.36 -17.55
N PHE A 64 -14.55 -14.98 -16.62
CA PHE A 64 -14.82 -14.92 -15.19
C PHE A 64 -13.66 -14.21 -14.51
N THR A 65 -13.79 -12.90 -14.33
CA THR A 65 -12.86 -12.18 -13.46
C THR A 65 -13.37 -12.28 -12.04
N GLN A 66 -12.49 -12.62 -11.13
CA GLN A 66 -12.88 -12.61 -9.73
C GLN A 66 -13.03 -11.15 -9.33
N ALA A 67 -14.17 -10.76 -8.73
CA ALA A 67 -14.35 -9.43 -8.16
C ALA A 67 -13.47 -9.19 -6.92
N LYS A 68 -12.26 -9.77 -6.88
CA LYS A 68 -11.27 -9.63 -5.80
C LYS A 68 -10.59 -8.26 -5.84
N HIS A 69 -10.61 -7.60 -6.99
CA HIS A 69 -10.09 -6.25 -7.14
C HIS A 69 -11.27 -5.28 -7.20
N PRO A 70 -11.35 -4.29 -6.32
CA PRO A 70 -12.30 -3.22 -6.52
C PRO A 70 -11.90 -2.41 -7.77
N PRO A 71 -12.85 -1.65 -8.34
CA PRO A 71 -12.74 -1.20 -9.72
C PRO A 71 -11.70 -0.10 -9.97
N THR A 72 -11.11 0.50 -8.94
CA THR A 72 -10.28 1.71 -9.09
C THR A 72 -9.09 1.49 -10.00
N VAL A 73 -8.35 0.39 -9.82
CA VAL A 73 -7.14 0.12 -10.61
C VAL A 73 -7.51 -0.20 -12.04
N ILE A 74 -8.55 -1.01 -12.24
CA ILE A 74 -9.10 -1.29 -13.57
C ILE A 74 -9.55 0.00 -14.25
N GLY A 75 -10.19 0.91 -13.51
CA GLY A 75 -10.56 2.24 -13.98
C GLY A 75 -9.36 3.05 -14.48
N LEU A 76 -8.23 3.05 -13.75
CA LEU A 76 -7.00 3.69 -14.21
C LEU A 76 -6.51 3.08 -15.54
N TRP A 77 -6.63 1.76 -15.70
CA TRP A 77 -6.31 1.10 -16.96
C TRP A 77 -7.30 1.42 -18.09
N VAL A 78 -8.59 1.63 -17.79
CA VAL A 78 -9.60 2.04 -18.79
C VAL A 78 -9.22 3.37 -19.42
N TRP A 79 -8.69 4.31 -18.63
CA TRP A 79 -8.29 5.63 -19.13
C TRP A 79 -7.31 5.58 -20.30
N GLN A 80 -6.45 4.56 -20.35
CA GLN A 80 -5.50 4.40 -21.45
C GLN A 80 -6.19 4.37 -22.81
N TYR A 81 -7.37 3.74 -22.91
CA TYR A 81 -8.09 3.55 -24.16
C TYR A 81 -8.79 4.83 -24.64
N PHE A 82 -8.99 5.83 -23.77
CA PHE A 82 -9.49 7.14 -24.20
C PHE A 82 -8.42 7.97 -24.92
N PHE A 83 -7.14 7.74 -24.63
CA PHE A 83 -6.03 8.43 -25.30
C PHE A 83 -5.65 7.80 -26.63
N TYR A 84 -5.97 6.52 -26.84
CA TYR A 84 -5.81 5.87 -28.13
C TYR A 84 -7.05 6.11 -29.00
N LEU A 85 -6.93 7.03 -29.95
CA LEU A 85 -8.03 7.48 -30.82
C LEU A 85 -8.53 6.43 -31.85
N ARG A 86 -8.18 5.14 -31.75
CA ARG A 86 -8.57 4.10 -32.72
C ARG A 86 -8.66 2.71 -32.07
N ASP A 87 -9.45 1.84 -32.71
CA ASP A 87 -9.90 0.48 -32.34
C ASP A 87 -8.81 -0.57 -31.95
N SER A 88 -7.57 -0.17 -31.67
CA SER A 88 -6.51 -1.05 -31.19
C SER A 88 -6.62 -1.24 -29.67
N TYR A 89 -7.59 -2.06 -29.24
CA TYR A 89 -7.71 -2.53 -27.85
C TYR A 89 -6.55 -3.43 -27.38
N ASP A 90 -5.58 -3.68 -28.25
CA ASP A 90 -4.36 -4.43 -27.97
C ASP A 90 -3.22 -3.55 -27.42
N GLN A 91 -3.41 -2.23 -27.34
CA GLN A 91 -2.39 -1.33 -26.81
C GLN A 91 -2.41 -1.28 -25.29
N THR A 92 -1.25 -1.57 -24.70
CA THR A 92 -1.05 -1.60 -23.23
C THR A 92 0.03 -0.63 -22.75
N LEU A 93 0.63 0.14 -23.66
CA LEU A 93 1.80 0.97 -23.37
C LEU A 93 1.49 2.03 -22.30
N LEU A 94 0.41 2.80 -22.44
CA LEU A 94 0.04 3.78 -21.42
C LEU A 94 -0.33 3.13 -20.08
N GLY A 95 -1.00 1.98 -20.09
CA GLY A 95 -1.28 1.20 -18.88
C GLY A 95 -0.02 0.77 -18.14
N LYS A 96 1.05 0.43 -18.88
CA LYS A 96 2.36 0.08 -18.30
C LYS A 96 2.98 1.22 -17.50
N LEU A 97 2.70 2.47 -17.88
CA LEU A 97 3.22 3.67 -17.22
C LEU A 97 2.51 4.04 -15.93
N ILE A 98 1.38 3.41 -15.60
CA ILE A 98 0.62 3.70 -14.37
C ILE A 98 1.49 3.47 -13.13
N SER A 99 2.12 2.30 -13.02
CA SER A 99 2.88 1.94 -11.81
C SER A 99 4.15 2.78 -11.61
N PRO A 100 5.00 3.03 -12.62
CA PRO A 100 6.11 3.98 -12.51
C PRO A 100 5.65 5.41 -12.16
N SER A 101 4.53 5.87 -12.73
CA SER A 101 3.95 7.18 -12.40
C SER A 101 3.53 7.25 -10.93
N VAL A 102 2.88 6.21 -10.42
CA VAL A 102 2.47 6.13 -9.02
C VAL A 102 3.68 6.02 -8.09
N ALA A 103 4.74 5.32 -8.49
CA ALA A 103 6.02 5.28 -7.77
C ALA A 103 6.65 6.68 -7.67
N LEU A 104 6.69 7.44 -8.78
CA LEU A 104 7.13 8.84 -8.79
C LEU A 104 6.29 9.68 -7.83
N LEU A 105 4.96 9.62 -7.93
CA LEU A 105 4.05 10.37 -7.04
C LEU A 105 4.25 9.99 -5.56
N THR A 106 4.52 8.72 -5.27
CA THR A 106 4.82 8.25 -3.91
C THR A 106 6.10 8.89 -3.38
N CYS A 107 7.17 8.92 -4.19
CA CYS A 107 8.43 9.57 -3.83
C CYS A 107 8.27 11.08 -3.62
N LEU A 108 7.54 11.74 -4.52
CA LEU A 108 7.22 13.17 -4.40
C LEU A 108 6.40 13.46 -3.14
N ALA A 109 5.45 12.59 -2.79
CA ALA A 109 4.67 12.73 -1.56
C ALA A 109 5.56 12.59 -0.31
N LEU A 110 6.44 11.59 -0.27
CA LEU A 110 7.40 11.41 0.83
C LEU A 110 8.30 12.64 1.00
N ILE A 111 8.88 13.14 -0.08
CA ILE A 111 9.79 14.30 -0.07
C ILE A 111 9.04 15.59 0.25
N GLY A 112 7.85 15.78 -0.31
CA GLY A 112 7.03 16.97 -0.16
C GLY A 112 6.47 17.15 1.25
N PHE A 113 6.09 16.05 1.91
CA PHE A 113 5.58 16.07 3.28
C PHE A 113 6.68 16.06 4.35
N ALA A 114 7.93 15.81 3.97
CA ALA A 114 9.04 15.86 4.90
C ALA A 114 9.29 17.28 5.45
N GLU A 115 9.54 17.36 6.75
CA GLU A 115 10.07 18.56 7.39
C GLU A 115 11.44 18.92 6.81
N LYS A 116 11.79 20.22 6.82
CA LYS A 116 13.06 20.71 6.23
C LYS A 116 14.28 19.92 6.71
N ARG A 117 14.35 19.64 8.01
CA ARG A 117 15.45 18.89 8.65
C ARG A 117 15.53 17.42 8.23
N ARG A 118 14.53 16.89 7.52
CA ARG A 118 14.41 15.46 7.16
C ARG A 118 14.27 15.23 5.66
N GLN A 119 14.52 16.25 4.83
CA GLN A 119 14.41 16.09 3.38
C GLN A 119 15.36 15.00 2.85
N THR A 120 16.60 14.98 3.33
CA THR A 120 17.58 13.94 2.99
C THR A 120 17.07 12.54 3.32
N LEU A 121 16.47 12.37 4.52
CA LEU A 121 15.89 11.08 4.94
C LEU A 121 14.72 10.64 4.05
N ALA A 122 13.89 11.58 3.60
CA ALA A 122 12.79 11.27 2.70
C ALA A 122 13.25 10.93 1.28
N ILE A 123 14.30 11.58 0.78
CA ILE A 123 14.92 11.24 -0.51
C ILE A 123 15.56 9.84 -0.42
N LEU A 124 16.33 9.58 0.63
CA LEU A 124 16.91 8.25 0.88
C LEU A 124 15.83 7.19 1.05
N GLY A 125 14.78 7.47 1.82
CA GLY A 125 13.64 6.56 1.99
C GLY A 125 12.94 6.28 0.67
N SER A 126 12.86 7.26 -0.23
CA SER A 126 12.33 7.04 -1.60
C SER A 126 13.23 6.13 -2.42
N ILE A 127 14.56 6.28 -2.31
CA ILE A 127 15.53 5.37 -2.97
C ILE A 127 15.39 3.97 -2.39
N VAL A 128 15.40 3.80 -1.07
CA VAL A 128 15.24 2.50 -0.39
C VAL A 128 13.91 1.83 -0.76
N LEU A 129 12.82 2.61 -0.84
CA LEU A 129 11.51 2.13 -1.30
C LEU A 129 11.61 1.51 -2.70
N LEU A 130 12.18 2.24 -3.66
CA LEU A 130 12.27 1.78 -5.06
C LEU A 130 13.34 0.73 -5.27
N CYS A 131 14.40 0.70 -4.48
CA CYS A 131 15.46 -0.29 -4.54
C CYS A 131 15.15 -1.57 -3.74
N THR A 132 14.02 -1.63 -3.03
CA THR A 132 13.53 -2.89 -2.46
C THR A 132 13.20 -3.84 -3.61
N PRO A 133 13.84 -5.03 -3.73
CA PRO A 133 13.77 -5.85 -4.95
C PRO A 133 12.35 -6.12 -5.44
N LEU A 134 11.46 -6.59 -4.56
CA LEU A 134 10.08 -6.90 -4.89
C LEU A 134 9.27 -5.65 -5.28
N MET A 135 9.58 -4.49 -4.69
CA MET A 135 8.95 -3.22 -5.10
C MET A 135 9.44 -2.81 -6.49
N TYR A 136 10.75 -2.88 -6.74
CA TYR A 136 11.35 -2.57 -8.04
C TYR A 136 10.73 -3.42 -9.15
N THR A 137 10.68 -4.75 -8.96
CA THR A 137 10.11 -5.67 -9.94
C THR A 137 8.63 -5.41 -10.15
N ASN A 138 7.86 -5.16 -9.08
CA ASN A 138 6.43 -4.88 -9.20
C ASN A 138 6.14 -3.57 -9.93
N VAL A 139 6.93 -2.52 -9.70
CA VAL A 139 6.77 -1.26 -10.43
C VAL A 139 7.14 -1.46 -11.90
N ALA A 140 8.25 -2.13 -12.18
CA ALA A 140 8.71 -2.45 -13.53
C ALA A 140 7.73 -3.34 -14.30
N SER A 141 7.05 -4.26 -13.63
CA SER A 141 6.05 -5.15 -14.24
C SER A 141 4.64 -4.54 -14.30
N SER A 142 4.46 -3.29 -13.88
CA SER A 142 3.15 -2.62 -13.82
C SER A 142 2.13 -3.25 -12.85
N HIS A 143 2.62 -3.89 -11.78
CA HIS A 143 1.79 -4.54 -10.76
C HIS A 143 0.98 -3.53 -9.91
N VAL A 144 -0.20 -3.94 -9.47
CA VAL A 144 -1.11 -3.07 -8.69
C VAL A 144 -0.57 -2.67 -7.32
N ASP A 145 0.37 -3.42 -6.74
CA ASP A 145 0.73 -3.27 -5.32
C ASP A 145 1.34 -1.90 -4.96
N ILE A 146 2.03 -1.25 -5.89
CA ILE A 146 2.52 0.13 -5.65
C ILE A 146 1.35 1.09 -5.42
N ASN A 147 0.22 0.90 -6.09
CA ASN A 147 -1.00 1.71 -5.89
C ASN A 147 -1.53 1.55 -4.47
N ARG A 148 -1.43 0.33 -3.90
CA ARG A 148 -1.88 0.04 -2.54
C ARG A 148 -1.02 0.77 -1.51
N GLY A 149 0.30 0.66 -1.65
CA GLY A 149 1.25 1.40 -0.80
C GLY A 149 1.11 2.91 -0.94
N ALA A 150 0.96 3.42 -2.16
CA ALA A 150 0.84 4.84 -2.45
C ALA A 150 -0.44 5.47 -1.87
N THR A 151 -1.59 4.82 -2.08
CA THR A 151 -2.88 5.32 -1.55
C THR A 151 -2.95 5.21 -0.03
N TYR A 152 -2.36 4.16 0.56
CA TYR A 152 -2.23 4.06 2.01
C TYR A 152 -1.32 5.15 2.58
N LEU A 153 -0.15 5.40 1.97
CA LEU A 153 0.70 6.53 2.33
C LEU A 153 -0.08 7.84 2.23
N GLY A 154 -0.80 8.08 1.12
CA GLY A 154 -1.63 9.27 0.94
C GLY A 154 -2.65 9.47 2.07
N ALA A 155 -3.35 8.40 2.47
CA ALA A 155 -4.27 8.44 3.62
C ALA A 155 -3.54 8.76 4.94
N ALA A 156 -2.36 8.19 5.16
CA ALA A 156 -1.54 8.49 6.33
C ALA A 156 -1.03 9.95 6.34
N LEU A 157 -0.70 10.52 5.18
CA LEU A 157 -0.29 11.92 5.07
C LEU A 157 -1.45 12.88 5.38
N TRP A 158 -2.68 12.56 4.94
CA TRP A 158 -3.88 13.30 5.35
C TRP A 158 -4.14 13.18 6.86
N LEU A 159 -3.94 11.99 7.42
CA LEU A 159 -4.03 11.77 8.87
C LEU A 159 -3.04 12.68 9.63
N LEU A 160 -1.81 12.83 9.13
CA LEU A 160 -0.82 13.71 9.74
C LEU A 160 -1.26 15.18 9.75
N LEU A 161 -1.88 15.65 8.67
CA LEU A 161 -2.47 16.99 8.64
C LEU A 161 -3.61 17.11 9.67
N CYS A 162 -4.48 16.10 9.74
CA CYS A 162 -5.56 16.06 10.72
C CYS A 162 -5.04 16.03 12.18
N LEU A 163 -3.94 15.32 12.46
CA LEU A 163 -3.29 15.27 13.77
C LEU A 163 -2.60 16.59 14.17
N ARG A 164 -2.17 17.39 13.19
CA ARG A 164 -1.57 18.72 13.41
C ARG A 164 -2.65 19.78 13.63
N SER A 165 -3.78 19.67 12.94
CA SER A 165 -4.88 20.63 13.04
C SER A 165 -6.24 19.91 12.97
N PRO A 166 -6.69 19.28 14.07
CA PRO A 166 -7.93 18.51 14.08
C PRO A 166 -9.12 19.38 13.66
N SER A 167 -9.75 19.02 12.55
CA SER A 167 -10.90 19.73 11.99
C SER A 167 -11.75 18.77 11.15
N TRP A 168 -13.05 19.07 11.04
CA TRP A 168 -13.98 18.24 10.27
C TRP A 168 -13.62 18.14 8.78
N PRO A 169 -13.12 19.19 8.07
CA PRO A 169 -12.75 19.04 6.66
C PRO A 169 -11.56 18.09 6.49
N LEU A 170 -10.56 18.18 7.36
CA LEU A 170 -9.40 17.26 7.32
C LEU A 170 -9.79 15.83 7.70
N ALA A 171 -10.75 15.65 8.60
CA ALA A 171 -11.31 14.34 8.91
C ALA A 171 -12.03 13.74 7.69
N ILE A 172 -12.86 14.53 6.99
CA ILE A 172 -13.50 14.09 5.75
C ILE A 172 -12.45 13.74 4.70
N MET A 173 -11.47 14.62 4.43
CA MET A 173 -10.42 14.35 3.43
C MET A 173 -9.60 13.10 3.77
N THR A 174 -9.29 12.89 5.06
CA THR A 174 -8.62 11.66 5.52
C THR A 174 -9.51 10.44 5.28
N GLY A 175 -10.80 10.51 5.61
CA GLY A 175 -11.77 9.44 5.34
C GLY A 175 -11.93 9.14 3.85
N LEU A 176 -12.02 10.17 3.00
CA LEU A 176 -12.06 10.00 1.54
C LEU A 176 -10.79 9.30 1.03
N ALA A 177 -9.61 9.69 1.53
CA ALA A 177 -8.35 9.03 1.19
C ALA A 177 -8.29 7.56 1.65
N ILE A 178 -8.79 7.25 2.85
CA ILE A 178 -8.96 5.88 3.35
C ILE A 178 -9.89 5.09 2.43
N GLY A 179 -11.03 5.67 2.06
CA GLY A 179 -12.01 5.06 1.15
C GLY A 179 -11.39 4.76 -0.22
N LEU A 180 -10.64 5.69 -0.80
CA LEU A 180 -9.91 5.48 -2.05
C LEU A 180 -8.88 4.36 -1.93
N ALA A 181 -8.11 4.33 -0.84
CA ALA A 181 -7.13 3.26 -0.61
C ALA A 181 -7.80 1.88 -0.46
N ALA A 182 -8.97 1.82 0.20
CA ALA A 182 -9.80 0.63 0.30
C ALA A 182 -10.41 0.18 -1.04
N ARG A 183 -10.58 1.09 -2.02
CA ARG A 183 -11.03 0.75 -3.38
C ARG A 183 -9.90 0.28 -4.31
N VAL A 184 -8.63 0.40 -3.93
CA VAL A 184 -7.52 -0.15 -4.72
C VAL A 184 -7.47 -1.67 -4.60
N HIS A 185 -7.72 -2.20 -3.39
CA HIS A 185 -7.63 -3.64 -3.12
C HIS A 185 -8.44 -4.00 -1.87
N LEU A 186 -9.14 -5.14 -1.85
CA LEU A 186 -10.00 -5.55 -0.72
C LEU A 186 -9.24 -5.66 0.61
N SER A 187 -7.99 -6.14 0.58
CA SER A 187 -7.15 -6.21 1.79
C SER A 187 -6.81 -4.84 2.39
N SER A 188 -7.05 -3.75 1.66
CA SER A 188 -6.87 -2.38 2.14
C SER A 188 -8.00 -1.92 3.06
N LEU A 189 -9.05 -2.71 3.29
CA LEU A 189 -10.06 -2.44 4.33
C LEU A 189 -9.47 -2.21 5.70
N VAL A 190 -8.35 -2.88 6.00
CA VAL A 190 -7.65 -2.75 7.29
C VAL A 190 -7.04 -1.36 7.50
N ILE A 191 -6.81 -0.57 6.43
CA ILE A 191 -6.23 0.77 6.52
C ILE A 191 -7.04 1.68 7.47
N GLY A 192 -8.37 1.66 7.34
CA GLY A 192 -9.25 2.52 8.13
C GLY A 192 -9.08 2.30 9.63
N PRO A 193 -9.31 1.06 10.13
CA PRO A 193 -9.02 0.71 11.52
C PRO A 193 -7.60 1.07 11.96
N LEU A 194 -6.57 0.75 11.16
CA LEU A 194 -5.18 1.05 11.53
C LEU A 194 -4.91 2.54 11.71
N LEU A 195 -5.37 3.38 10.77
CA LEU A 195 -5.18 4.83 10.85
C LEU A 195 -6.03 5.47 11.96
N ALA A 196 -7.26 5.01 12.17
CA ALA A 196 -8.10 5.47 13.29
C ALA A 196 -7.47 5.11 14.64
N THR A 197 -6.97 3.88 14.80
CA THR A 197 -6.26 3.46 16.01
C THR A 197 -4.97 4.27 16.20
N SER A 198 -4.22 4.58 15.13
CA SER A 198 -3.05 5.46 15.25
C SER A 198 -3.42 6.87 15.67
N TYR A 199 -4.51 7.43 15.15
CA TYR A 199 -5.01 8.73 15.57
C TYR A 199 -5.30 8.75 17.07
N LEU A 200 -6.11 7.79 17.53
CA LEU A 200 -6.52 7.68 18.92
C LEU A 200 -5.34 7.38 19.84
N ALA A 201 -4.40 6.52 19.44
CA ALA A 201 -3.20 6.22 20.22
C ALA A 201 -2.35 7.49 20.44
N ILE A 202 -2.17 8.31 19.40
CA ILE A 202 -1.44 9.58 19.51
C ILE A 202 -2.23 10.59 20.34
N ALA A 203 -3.56 10.65 20.19
CA ALA A 203 -4.42 11.52 21.00
C ALA A 203 -4.35 11.16 22.49
N VAL A 204 -4.45 9.86 22.83
CA VAL A 204 -4.29 9.32 24.18
C VAL A 204 -2.91 9.65 24.73
N PHE A 205 -1.85 9.49 23.95
CA PHE A 205 -0.50 9.84 24.39
C PHE A 205 -0.36 11.33 24.72
N ARG A 206 -1.01 12.22 23.97
CA ARG A 206 -0.94 13.68 24.17
C ARG A 206 -1.85 14.19 25.29
N LYS A 207 -3.04 13.61 25.46
CA LYS A 207 -4.12 14.14 26.31
C LYS A 207 -4.41 13.26 27.54
N GLY A 208 -3.89 12.04 27.58
CA GLY A 208 -4.23 11.01 28.55
C GLY A 208 -5.53 10.25 28.23
N PHE A 209 -5.82 9.21 29.01
CA PHE A 209 -6.99 8.33 28.83
C PHE A 209 -8.22 8.85 29.58
N LYS A 210 -8.67 10.07 29.27
CA LYS A 210 -9.89 10.66 29.87
C LYS A 210 -10.94 10.87 28.79
N TRP A 211 -12.14 10.31 28.96
CA TRP A 211 -13.23 10.42 27.98
C TRP A 211 -13.56 11.87 27.60
N SER A 212 -13.60 12.76 28.58
CA SER A 212 -13.85 14.19 28.36
C SER A 212 -12.82 14.86 27.45
N ALA A 213 -11.58 14.36 27.42
CA ALA A 213 -10.49 14.85 26.58
C ALA A 213 -10.49 14.21 25.17
N LEU A 214 -11.03 12.99 25.04
CA LEU A 214 -11.00 12.20 23.80
C LEU A 214 -12.29 12.27 22.98
N LYS A 215 -13.41 12.77 23.53
CA LYS A 215 -14.71 12.80 22.84
C LYS A 215 -14.66 13.46 21.45
N SER A 216 -13.85 14.51 21.27
CA SER A 216 -13.68 15.17 19.98
C SER A 216 -12.84 14.33 19.02
N ASP A 217 -11.82 13.64 19.50
CA ASP A 217 -10.98 12.75 18.70
C ASP A 217 -11.76 11.53 18.20
N VAL A 218 -12.66 11.00 19.05
CA VAL A 218 -13.60 9.94 18.68
C VAL A 218 -14.57 10.44 17.60
N ALA A 219 -15.13 11.65 17.74
CA ALA A 219 -15.99 12.25 16.71
C ALA A 219 -15.26 12.44 15.37
N ILE A 220 -13.98 12.85 15.40
CA ILE A 220 -13.13 12.96 14.21
C ILE A 220 -12.93 11.59 13.55
N CYS A 221 -12.62 10.55 14.32
CA CYS A 221 -12.46 9.18 13.79
C CYS A 221 -13.78 8.64 13.21
N SER A 222 -14.91 8.91 13.86
CA SER A 222 -16.24 8.55 13.33
C SER A 222 -16.51 9.24 12.00
N LEU A 223 -16.17 10.52 11.87
CA LEU A 223 -16.33 11.25 10.61
C LEU A 223 -15.41 10.72 9.50
N MET A 224 -14.16 10.35 9.83
CA MET A 224 -13.27 9.65 8.89
C MET A 224 -13.88 8.33 8.41
N ALA A 225 -14.45 7.54 9.32
CA ALA A 225 -15.08 6.26 8.98
C ALA A 225 -16.31 6.46 8.07
N LEU A 226 -17.17 7.42 8.38
CA LEU A 226 -18.34 7.75 7.56
C LEU A 226 -17.93 8.19 6.14
N ALA A 227 -16.93 9.07 6.02
CA ALA A 227 -16.44 9.50 4.70
C ALA A 227 -15.76 8.38 3.92
N ALA A 228 -15.03 7.48 4.59
CA ALA A 228 -14.47 6.28 3.95
C ALA A 228 -15.57 5.35 3.42
N LEU A 229 -16.59 5.08 4.25
CA LEU A 229 -17.75 4.27 3.86
C LEU A 229 -18.55 4.88 2.72
N ALA A 230 -18.65 6.21 2.64
CA ALA A 230 -19.30 6.87 1.51
C ALA A 230 -18.59 6.60 0.18
N VAL A 231 -17.26 6.44 0.19
CA VAL A 231 -16.47 6.17 -1.01
C VAL A 231 -16.44 4.69 -1.35
N CYS A 232 -16.16 3.82 -0.39
CA CYS A 232 -15.92 2.39 -0.66
C CYS A 232 -17.08 1.48 -0.25
N GLY A 233 -17.95 1.91 0.67
CA GLY A 233 -19.01 1.09 1.25
C GLY A 233 -20.00 0.52 0.22
N PHE A 234 -20.32 1.29 -0.82
CA PHE A 234 -21.19 0.81 -1.90
C PHE A 234 -20.60 -0.41 -2.63
N ASP A 235 -19.30 -0.40 -2.94
CA ASP A 235 -18.65 -1.53 -3.61
C ASP A 235 -18.74 -2.80 -2.74
N TYR A 236 -18.58 -2.66 -1.42
CA TYR A 236 -18.69 -3.77 -0.47
C TYR A 236 -20.12 -4.31 -0.35
N VAL A 237 -21.11 -3.42 -0.23
CA VAL A 237 -22.52 -3.84 -0.20
C VAL A 237 -22.91 -4.52 -1.50
N ARG A 238 -22.46 -4.00 -2.65
CA ARG A 238 -22.69 -4.62 -3.96
C ARG A 238 -22.04 -6.00 -4.05
N MET A 239 -20.81 -6.17 -3.58
CA MET A 239 -20.15 -7.48 -3.54
C MET A 239 -20.88 -8.47 -2.64
N LEU A 240 -21.30 -8.04 -1.44
CA LEU A 240 -22.12 -8.84 -0.54
C LEU A 240 -23.42 -9.29 -1.20
N TYR A 241 -24.09 -8.38 -1.90
CA TYR A 241 -25.33 -8.67 -2.62
C TYR A 241 -25.13 -9.66 -3.77
N ILE A 242 -24.11 -9.46 -4.62
CA ILE A 242 -23.85 -10.31 -5.80
C ILE A 242 -23.43 -11.72 -5.38
N TYR A 243 -22.58 -11.85 -4.36
CA TYR A 243 -21.95 -13.12 -4.01
C TYR A 243 -22.56 -13.81 -2.79
N GLY A 244 -23.50 -13.16 -2.09
CA GLY A 244 -24.13 -13.67 -0.86
C GLY A 244 -23.18 -13.80 0.34
N LYS A 245 -21.89 -13.47 0.16
CA LYS A 245 -20.85 -13.51 1.18
C LYS A 245 -19.80 -12.45 0.92
N ASN A 246 -19.07 -12.06 1.96
CA ASN A 246 -17.92 -11.18 1.81
C ASN A 246 -16.87 -11.90 0.95
N VAL A 247 -16.64 -11.42 -0.28
CA VAL A 247 -15.61 -11.95 -1.20
C VAL A 247 -14.21 -11.52 -0.77
N VAL A 248 -13.98 -11.39 0.54
CA VAL A 248 -12.66 -11.16 1.12
C VAL A 248 -11.86 -12.44 0.94
N SER A 249 -11.37 -12.64 -0.28
CA SER A 249 -10.37 -13.64 -0.67
C SER A 249 -10.59 -15.03 -0.09
N THR A 250 -11.85 -15.47 0.06
CA THR A 250 -12.12 -16.84 0.45
C THR A 250 -11.62 -17.73 -0.67
N GLU A 251 -10.89 -18.79 -0.32
CA GLU A 251 -10.38 -19.78 -1.26
C GLU A 251 -11.53 -20.45 -2.03
N GLU A 252 -12.73 -20.42 -1.44
CA GLU A 252 -14.03 -20.77 -2.03
C GLU A 252 -14.45 -19.90 -3.22
N GLY A 253 -13.87 -18.71 -3.42
CA GLY A 253 -14.14 -17.86 -4.59
C GLY A 253 -13.50 -18.37 -5.88
N PHE A 254 -12.63 -19.38 -5.79
CA PHE A 254 -12.24 -20.18 -6.95
C PHE A 254 -13.31 -21.26 -7.13
N SER A 255 -14.22 -21.07 -8.08
CA SER A 255 -15.20 -22.11 -8.47
C SER A 255 -14.52 -23.46 -8.79
N VAL A 256 -13.26 -23.42 -9.23
CA VAL A 256 -12.40 -24.60 -9.46
C VAL A 256 -12.01 -25.31 -8.16
N VAL A 257 -11.84 -24.59 -7.05
CA VAL A 257 -11.46 -25.16 -5.74
C VAL A 257 -12.68 -25.74 -5.02
N ALA A 258 -13.84 -25.09 -5.14
CA ALA A 258 -15.06 -25.55 -4.48
C ALA A 258 -15.60 -26.89 -5.04
N ASN A 259 -15.34 -27.21 -6.31
CA ASN A 259 -15.98 -28.33 -7.01
C ASN A 259 -15.09 -29.55 -7.29
N SER A 260 -13.82 -29.57 -6.87
CA SER A 260 -12.85 -30.56 -7.39
C SER A 260 -12.34 -31.59 -6.37
N GLY A 261 -12.76 -31.53 -5.09
CA GLY A 261 -12.15 -32.36 -4.04
C GLY A 261 -10.66 -32.05 -3.81
N ILE A 262 -10.12 -31.01 -4.44
CA ILE A 262 -8.74 -30.58 -4.30
C ILE A 262 -8.62 -29.78 -3.01
N ASN A 263 -7.78 -30.25 -2.08
CA ASN A 263 -7.40 -29.49 -0.89
C ASN A 263 -6.43 -28.37 -1.28
N TYR A 264 -6.96 -27.33 -1.94
CA TYR A 264 -6.19 -26.19 -2.42
C TYR A 264 -5.48 -25.45 -1.28
N ARG A 265 -6.10 -25.41 -0.09
CA ARG A 265 -5.49 -24.84 1.12
C ARG A 265 -4.17 -25.56 1.43
N ALA A 266 -4.20 -26.88 1.56
CA ALA A 266 -2.99 -27.68 1.82
C ALA A 266 -1.96 -27.51 0.70
N TYR A 267 -2.38 -27.48 -0.56
CA TYR A 267 -1.48 -27.20 -1.69
C TYR A 267 -0.79 -25.84 -1.54
N VAL A 268 -1.54 -24.77 -1.25
CA VAL A 268 -0.99 -23.43 -1.03
C VAL A 268 -0.05 -23.41 0.18
N GLU A 269 -0.41 -24.06 1.27
CA GLU A 269 0.43 -24.16 2.47
C GLU A 269 1.75 -24.87 2.21
N ILE A 270 1.74 -25.94 1.40
CA ILE A 270 2.95 -26.68 1.02
C ILE A 270 3.81 -25.84 0.07
N VAL A 271 3.23 -25.33 -1.02
CA VAL A 271 3.94 -24.56 -2.06
C VAL A 271 4.52 -23.26 -1.51
N ARG A 272 3.85 -22.63 -0.54
CA ARG A 272 4.33 -21.41 0.12
C ARG A 272 5.17 -21.69 1.36
N ASN A 273 5.39 -22.95 1.70
CA ASN A 273 6.11 -23.39 2.88
C ASN A 273 5.59 -22.70 4.16
N ILE A 274 4.29 -22.81 4.43
CA ILE A 274 3.59 -22.25 5.61
C ILE A 274 2.69 -23.30 6.30
N HIS A 275 2.95 -24.59 6.10
CA HIS A 275 2.14 -25.69 6.61
C HIS A 275 2.29 -25.95 8.13
N GLY A 276 3.34 -25.42 8.78
CA GLY A 276 3.58 -25.57 10.23
C GLY A 276 3.78 -24.23 10.93
N ILE A 277 3.63 -24.18 12.26
CA ILE A 277 3.79 -22.94 13.05
C ILE A 277 5.19 -22.31 12.85
N PRO A 278 6.32 -23.05 12.91
CA PRO A 278 7.64 -22.47 12.66
C PRO A 278 7.73 -21.85 11.27
N GLN A 279 7.21 -22.54 10.26
CA GLN A 279 7.18 -22.06 8.88
C GLN A 279 6.30 -20.81 8.74
N LYS A 280 5.14 -20.75 9.39
CA LYS A 280 4.29 -19.54 9.43
C LYS A 280 5.02 -18.37 10.08
N ILE A 281 5.84 -18.61 11.10
CA ILE A 281 6.66 -17.58 11.73
C ILE A 281 7.75 -17.11 10.77
N PHE A 282 8.61 -17.99 10.26
CA PHE A 282 9.77 -17.59 9.45
C PHE A 282 9.41 -17.15 8.03
N ASN A 283 8.49 -17.85 7.36
CA ASN A 283 8.11 -17.60 5.96
C ASN A 283 6.86 -16.73 5.81
N GLY A 284 6.15 -16.46 6.91
CA GLY A 284 4.95 -15.63 6.96
C GLY A 284 5.17 -14.34 7.74
N LEU A 285 5.26 -14.41 9.07
CA LEU A 285 5.39 -13.27 9.99
C LEU A 285 6.69 -12.49 9.84
N LEU A 286 7.81 -13.20 9.72
CA LEU A 286 9.16 -12.63 9.65
C LEU A 286 9.67 -12.52 8.21
N LYS A 287 8.80 -12.71 7.22
CA LYS A 287 9.18 -12.75 5.81
C LYS A 287 9.92 -11.49 5.35
N GLY A 288 9.54 -10.33 5.88
CA GLY A 288 10.24 -9.06 5.65
C GLY A 288 11.75 -9.11 5.98
N PHE A 289 12.13 -9.95 6.95
CA PHE A 289 13.49 -10.10 7.47
C PHE A 289 14.22 -11.33 6.90
N THR A 290 13.50 -12.41 6.62
CA THR A 290 14.08 -13.69 6.19
C THR A 290 14.20 -13.79 4.67
N ASP A 291 13.31 -13.16 3.91
CA ASP A 291 13.28 -13.20 2.44
C ASP A 291 14.07 -12.03 1.85
N ILE A 292 15.39 -12.03 2.08
CA ILE A 292 16.31 -10.95 1.67
C ILE A 292 16.32 -10.79 0.15
N GLU A 293 16.10 -11.86 -0.62
CA GLU A 293 16.02 -11.79 -2.08
C GLU A 293 14.85 -10.92 -2.55
N LEU A 294 13.69 -10.99 -1.88
CA LEU A 294 12.53 -10.15 -2.21
C LEU A 294 12.56 -8.79 -1.52
N MET A 295 13.01 -8.70 -0.27
CA MET A 295 12.83 -7.51 0.56
C MET A 295 14.11 -6.68 0.74
N GLY A 296 15.27 -7.22 0.33
CA GLY A 296 16.57 -6.64 0.61
C GLY A 296 16.82 -6.50 2.12
N LEU A 297 17.62 -5.52 2.50
CA LEU A 297 17.91 -5.21 3.91
C LEU A 297 16.89 -4.22 4.52
N THR A 298 15.83 -3.85 3.81
CA THR A 298 14.97 -2.72 4.18
C THR A 298 14.31 -2.90 5.55
N TYR A 299 13.81 -4.09 5.89
CA TYR A 299 13.18 -4.36 7.19
C TYR A 299 14.19 -4.39 8.34
N TRP A 300 15.39 -4.94 8.11
CA TRP A 300 16.48 -4.91 9.07
C TRP A 300 16.91 -3.47 9.38
N LEU A 301 17.08 -2.66 8.34
CA LEU A 301 17.41 -1.24 8.49
C LEU A 301 16.28 -0.50 9.21
N ALA A 302 15.01 -0.80 8.92
CA ALA A 302 13.87 -0.19 9.62
C ALA A 302 13.85 -0.52 11.11
N LEU A 303 14.19 -1.76 11.48
CA LEU A 303 14.33 -2.15 12.88
C LEU A 303 15.44 -1.34 13.57
N VAL A 304 16.62 -1.24 12.95
CA VAL A 304 17.72 -0.40 13.47
C VAL A 304 17.29 1.06 13.59
N GLY A 305 16.59 1.59 12.60
CA GLY A 305 16.05 2.96 12.62
C GLY A 305 15.09 3.20 13.79
N VAL A 306 14.14 2.28 14.02
CA VAL A 306 13.23 2.34 15.18
C VAL A 306 14.01 2.30 16.49
N LEU A 307 15.01 1.42 16.62
CA LEU A 307 15.85 1.34 17.82
C LEU A 307 16.63 2.64 18.08
N VAL A 308 17.23 3.24 17.04
CA VAL A 308 17.94 4.51 17.16
C VAL A 308 16.99 5.64 17.59
N LEU A 309 15.80 5.72 16.99
CA LEU A 309 14.78 6.72 17.38
C LEU A 309 14.34 6.53 18.84
N ALA A 310 14.18 5.27 19.28
CA ALA A 310 13.81 4.93 20.65
C ALA A 310 14.89 5.32 21.66
N ILE A 311 16.14 4.93 21.42
CA ILE A 311 17.28 5.26 22.27
C ILE A 311 17.45 6.77 22.40
N ARG A 312 17.30 7.51 21.30
CA ARG A 312 17.43 8.99 21.30
C ARG A 312 16.17 9.71 21.77
N ARG A 313 15.05 9.00 21.98
CA ARG A 313 13.73 9.56 22.34
C ARG A 313 13.24 10.63 21.36
N ARG A 314 13.44 10.41 20.05
CA ARG A 314 13.13 11.39 19.01
C ARG A 314 11.97 10.96 18.13
N PHE A 315 10.78 11.05 18.71
CA PHE A 315 9.55 10.81 17.99
C PHE A 315 8.85 12.13 17.72
N ASP A 316 8.80 12.53 16.45
CA ASP A 316 7.79 13.49 16.04
C ASP A 316 6.51 12.74 15.62
N THR A 317 5.46 13.51 15.37
CA THR A 317 4.15 12.95 15.00
C THR A 317 4.23 12.10 13.72
N GLN A 318 5.07 12.51 12.75
CA GLN A 318 5.23 11.79 11.49
C GLN A 318 5.86 10.41 11.70
N LEU A 319 7.01 10.34 12.37
CA LEU A 319 7.67 9.08 12.67
C LEU A 319 6.85 8.21 13.60
N ALA A 320 6.11 8.81 14.55
CA ALA A 320 5.19 8.06 15.40
C ALA A 320 4.09 7.36 14.59
N VAL A 321 3.45 8.04 13.63
CA VAL A 321 2.45 7.40 12.75
C VAL A 321 3.08 6.29 11.92
N PHE A 322 4.27 6.51 11.35
CA PHE A 322 4.94 5.52 10.51
C PHE A 322 5.37 4.29 11.31
N MET A 323 5.90 4.50 12.51
CA MET A 323 6.25 3.44 13.46
C MET A 323 5.01 2.66 13.90
N LEU A 324 3.90 3.34 14.20
CA LEU A 324 2.64 2.66 14.53
C LEU A 324 2.12 1.83 13.38
N GLN A 325 2.20 2.29 12.11
CA GLN A 325 1.80 1.47 10.97
C GLN A 325 2.67 0.21 10.87
N PHE A 326 3.98 0.35 11.05
CA PHE A 326 4.90 -0.78 11.01
C PHE A 326 4.63 -1.78 12.14
N LEU A 327 4.44 -1.31 13.38
CA LEU A 327 4.13 -2.16 14.53
C LEU A 327 2.77 -2.85 14.37
N PHE A 328 1.74 -2.13 13.92
CA PHE A 328 0.43 -2.72 13.68
C PHE A 328 0.46 -3.77 12.59
N PHE A 329 1.29 -3.60 11.55
CA PHE A 329 1.49 -4.63 10.55
C PHE A 329 2.08 -5.91 11.15
N LEU A 330 3.14 -5.80 11.97
CA LEU A 330 3.73 -6.95 12.66
C LEU A 330 2.73 -7.63 13.61
N ILE A 331 1.93 -6.84 14.34
CA ILE A 331 0.86 -7.37 15.20
C ILE A 331 -0.18 -8.10 14.36
N LEU A 332 -0.61 -7.53 13.23
CA LEU A 332 -1.60 -8.15 12.34
C LEU A 332 -1.09 -9.50 11.80
N LEU A 333 0.19 -9.57 11.41
CA LEU A 333 0.83 -10.82 11.00
C LEU A 333 0.91 -11.83 12.14
N ALA A 334 1.22 -11.39 13.37
CA ALA A 334 1.29 -12.27 14.53
C ALA A 334 -0.10 -12.84 14.87
N LEU A 335 -1.13 -12.00 14.82
CA LEU A 335 -2.53 -12.44 14.96
C LEU A 335 -2.92 -13.39 13.83
N ALA A 336 -2.44 -13.17 12.60
CA ALA A 336 -2.68 -14.09 11.49
C ALA A 336 -2.06 -15.47 11.73
N VAL A 337 -0.87 -15.55 12.34
CA VAL A 337 -0.29 -16.83 12.78
C VAL A 337 -1.13 -17.45 13.89
N LEU A 338 -1.48 -16.68 14.92
CA LEU A 338 -2.23 -17.15 16.10
C LEU A 338 -3.61 -17.74 15.73
N PHE A 339 -4.33 -17.08 14.82
CA PHE A 339 -5.65 -17.50 14.37
C PHE A 339 -5.61 -18.35 13.09
N SER A 340 -4.43 -18.76 12.62
CA SER A 340 -4.25 -19.53 11.38
C SER A 340 -4.94 -18.91 10.14
N PHE A 341 -4.87 -17.58 10.02
CA PHE A 341 -5.29 -16.84 8.83
C PHE A 341 -4.14 -16.78 7.82
N ASP A 342 -4.07 -17.76 6.92
CA ASP A 342 -2.95 -17.91 5.98
C ASP A 342 -2.92 -16.84 4.88
N LEU A 343 -4.01 -16.09 4.71
CA LEU A 343 -4.15 -15.07 3.67
C LEU A 343 -3.00 -14.06 3.69
N LEU A 344 -2.70 -13.46 4.84
CA LEU A 344 -1.67 -12.43 4.95
C LEU A 344 -0.26 -13.03 4.89
N LEU A 345 -0.11 -14.29 5.30
CA LEU A 345 1.18 -14.98 5.38
C LEU A 345 1.65 -15.50 4.02
N LYS A 346 0.72 -15.93 3.15
CA LYS A 346 1.06 -16.63 1.90
C LYS A 346 1.65 -15.75 0.80
N ASN A 347 1.42 -14.43 0.83
CA ASN A 347 1.80 -13.55 -0.27
C ASN A 347 2.73 -12.42 0.20
N SER A 348 3.99 -12.47 -0.24
CA SER A 348 5.00 -11.44 0.06
C SER A 348 4.56 -10.04 -0.36
N ARG A 349 3.70 -9.91 -1.38
CA ARG A 349 3.21 -8.62 -1.88
C ARG A 349 2.41 -7.83 -0.84
N TYR A 350 1.87 -8.48 0.21
CA TYR A 350 1.17 -7.75 1.29
C TYR A 350 2.11 -6.85 2.10
N TYR A 351 3.41 -7.16 2.16
CA TYR A 351 4.43 -6.30 2.77
C TYR A 351 4.60 -4.98 2.02
N LEU A 352 4.40 -4.97 0.70
CA LEU A 352 4.57 -3.77 -0.12
C LEU A 352 3.60 -2.64 0.23
N MET A 353 2.46 -2.99 0.80
CA MET A 353 1.48 -2.03 1.31
C MET A 353 2.06 -1.15 2.42
N PHE A 354 2.94 -1.69 3.26
CA PHE A 354 3.58 -0.98 4.36
C PHE A 354 4.97 -0.44 4.01
N GLN A 355 5.51 -0.82 2.84
CA GLN A 355 6.88 -0.49 2.42
C GLN A 355 7.20 1.01 2.45
N PRO A 356 6.31 1.95 2.10
CA PRO A 356 6.64 3.37 2.20
C PRO A 356 6.99 3.82 3.63
N PHE A 357 6.32 3.26 4.64
CA PHE A 357 6.62 3.55 6.06
C PHE A 357 7.93 2.91 6.49
N VAL A 358 8.12 1.63 6.13
CA VAL A 358 9.34 0.86 6.44
C VAL A 358 10.57 1.53 5.82
N ALA A 359 10.48 1.99 4.58
CA ALA A 359 11.60 2.62 3.88
C ALA A 359 12.03 3.95 4.51
N VAL A 360 11.10 4.75 5.02
CA VAL A 360 11.44 5.97 5.77
C VAL A 360 12.07 5.62 7.12
N LEU A 361 11.52 4.64 7.84
CA LEU A 361 12.10 4.17 9.11
C LEU A 361 13.49 3.59 8.91
N ALA A 362 13.76 2.89 7.80
CA ALA A 362 15.07 2.35 7.45
C ALA A 362 16.16 3.43 7.39
N CYS A 363 15.80 4.62 6.91
CA CYS A 363 16.71 5.76 6.83
C CYS A 363 16.82 6.53 8.14
N ALA A 364 15.89 6.37 9.08
CA ALA A 364 15.89 7.11 10.35
C ALA A 364 17.15 6.85 11.21
N ALA A 365 17.78 5.68 11.05
CA ALA A 365 19.07 5.38 11.69
C ALA A 365 20.19 6.36 11.29
N LEU A 366 20.08 6.99 10.11
CA LEU A 366 21.08 7.91 9.57
C LEU A 366 20.84 9.35 9.99
N GLU A 367 19.70 9.68 10.62
CA GLU A 367 19.40 11.03 11.13
C GLU A 367 20.55 11.66 11.96
N PRO A 368 21.23 10.95 12.88
CA PRO A 368 22.34 11.52 13.66
C PRO A 368 23.52 12.02 12.82
N LEU A 369 23.77 11.41 11.66
CA LEU A 369 24.91 11.75 10.81
C LEU A 369 24.67 13.07 10.06
N TYR A 370 23.40 13.41 9.81
CA TYR A 370 23.03 14.61 9.06
C TYR A 370 22.94 15.85 9.93
N GLU A 371 22.57 15.71 11.21
CA GLU A 371 22.49 16.85 12.14
C GLU A 371 23.84 17.53 12.35
N LYS A 372 24.90 16.74 12.50
CA LYS A 372 26.27 17.26 12.72
C LYS A 372 26.78 18.11 11.55
N ASN A 373 26.25 17.90 10.35
CA ASN A 373 26.67 18.62 9.14
C ASN A 373 25.82 19.89 8.87
N THR A 374 24.77 20.14 9.65
CA THR A 374 23.90 21.33 9.51
C THR A 374 24.14 22.40 10.56
N GLU A 375 25.01 22.13 11.55
CA GLU A 375 25.43 23.10 12.59
C GLU A 375 26.75 23.84 12.23
N ILE A 376 27.24 23.67 10.99
CA ILE A 376 28.37 24.39 10.39
C ILE A 376 27.81 25.25 9.25
#